data_AF-A0A2M7TUX5-F1
#
_entry.id   AF-A0A2M7TUX5-F1
#
_cell.length_a   1.000
_cell.length_b   1.000
_cell.length_c   1.000
_cell.angle_alpha   90.00
_cell.angle_beta   90.00
_cell.angle_gamma   90.00
#
_symmetry.space_group_name_H-M   'P 1'
#
loop_
_entity.id
_entity.type
_entity.pdbx_description
1 polymer ?
#
loop_
_entity_poly.entity_id
_entity_poly.type
_entity_poly.pdbx_seq_one_letter_code
_entity_poly.pdbx_strand_id
1 'polypeptide(L)' 'MTKPASTYESLKAELDGIMNELQREDLDVDVALEHYRRGLELVTALEKYLKTAENQVKEIKASFNKAQK' A
#
# COMPACT_ATOMS: atom_id res chain seq x y z
N MET A 1 -18.76 -15.09 4.39
CA MET A 1 -17.30 -14.96 4.62
C MET A 1 -16.94 -13.51 4.38
N THR A 2 -16.61 -12.76 5.44
CA THR A 2 -16.22 -11.35 5.34
C THR A 2 -14.76 -11.29 4.89
N LYS A 3 -14.53 -10.80 3.65
CA LYS A 3 -13.19 -10.58 3.10
C LYS A 3 -12.41 -9.68 4.06
N PRO A 4 -11.27 -10.10 4.63
CA PRO A 4 -10.51 -9.24 5.53
C PRO A 4 -10.08 -8.00 4.74
N ALA A 5 -10.20 -6.81 5.36
CA ALA A 5 -9.66 -5.59 4.79
C ALA A 5 -8.18 -5.83 4.44
N SER A 6 -7.79 -5.55 3.19
CA SER A 6 -6.42 -5.77 2.73
C SER A 6 -5.44 -5.05 3.66
N THR A 7 -4.51 -5.79 4.27
CA THR A 7 -3.47 -5.23 5.16
C THR A 7 -2.37 -4.57 4.33
N TYR A 8 -1.60 -3.68 4.95
CA TYR A 8 -0.42 -3.08 4.32
C TYR A 8 0.52 -4.14 3.73
N GLU A 9 0.81 -5.21 4.48
CA GLU A 9 1.66 -6.31 4.03
C GLU A 9 1.09 -7.02 2.80
N SER A 10 -0.23 -7.27 2.75
CA SER A 10 -0.86 -7.92 1.61
C SER A 10 -0.81 -7.05 0.34
N LEU A 11 -1.04 -5.74 0.47
CA LEU A 11 -0.96 -4.78 -0.64
C LEU A 11 0.48 -4.64 -1.14
N LYS A 12 1.45 -4.62 -0.22
CA LYS A 12 2.87 -4.56 -0.57
C LYS A 12 3.32 -5.83 -1.28
N ALA A 13 2.95 -7.00 -0.77
CA ALA A 13 3.29 -8.28 -1.38
C ALA A 13 2.72 -8.40 -2.80
N GLU A 14 1.50 -7.90 -3.02
CA GLU A 14 0.91 -7.85 -4.37
C GLU A 14 1.70 -6.92 -5.30
N LEU A 15 2.11 -5.74 -4.81
CA LEU A 15 2.92 -4.80 -5.59
C LEU A 15 4.29 -5.39 -5.92
N ASP A 16 4.96 -6.04 -4.96
CA ASP A 16 6.24 -6.72 -5.18
C ASP A 16 6.09 -7.82 -6.25
N GLY A 17 4.98 -8.56 -6.23
CA GLY A 17 4.66 -9.57 -7.25
C GLY A 17 4.51 -8.95 -8.65
N ILE A 18 3.78 -7.84 -8.76
CA ILE A 18 3.64 -7.10 -10.03
C ILE A 18 4.98 -6.60 -10.54
N MET A 19 5.84 -6.07 -9.66
CA MET A 19 7.18 -5.62 -10.03
C MET A 19 8.05 -6.76 -10.54
N ASN A 20 7.92 -7.96 -9.98
CA ASN A 20 8.64 -9.14 -10.47
C ASN A 20 8.14 -9.57 -11.86
N GLU A 21 6.83 -9.55 -12.11
CA GLU A 21 6.29 -9.86 -13.46
C GLU A 21 6.75 -8.84 -14.51
N LEU A 22 6.76 -7.55 -14.16
CA LEU A 22 7.23 -6.47 -15.05
C LEU A 22 8.72 -6.56 -15.41
N GLN A 23 9.52 -7.33 -14.65
CA GLN A 23 10.94 -7.53 -14.94
C GLN A 23 11.21 -8.67 -15.94
N ARG A 24 10.18 -9.41 -16.35
CA ARG A 24 10.33 -10.51 -17.29
C ARG A 24 10.67 -10.00 -18.69
N GLU A 25 11.62 -10.67 -19.33
CA GLU A 25 12.07 -10.34 -20.69
C GLU A 25 11.03 -10.70 -21.77
N ASP A 26 10.10 -11.59 -21.45
CA ASP A 26 9.09 -12.15 -22.37
C ASP A 26 7.66 -11.60 -22.13
N LEU A 27 7.53 -10.49 -21.40
CA LEU A 27 6.23 -9.95 -21.04
C LEU A 27 5.57 -9.25 -22.24
N ASP A 28 4.33 -9.65 -22.52
CA ASP A 28 3.48 -8.98 -23.50
C ASP A 28 3.14 -7.54 -23.08
N VAL A 29 3.13 -6.61 -24.03
CA VAL A 29 2.93 -5.18 -23.76
C VAL A 29 1.56 -4.87 -23.16
N ASP A 30 0.51 -5.58 -23.56
CA ASP A 30 -0.83 -5.36 -23.01
C ASP A 30 -0.91 -5.85 -21.56
N VAL A 31 -0.24 -6.96 -21.26
CA VAL A 31 -0.11 -7.48 -19.89
C VAL A 31 0.72 -6.52 -19.02
N ALA A 32 1.77 -5.93 -19.56
CA ALA A 32 2.56 -4.90 -18.87
C ALA A 32 1.71 -3.67 -18.51
N LEU A 33 0.81 -3.23 -19.39
CA LEU A 33 -0.11 -2.13 -19.12
C LEU A 33 -1.11 -2.47 -18.00
N GLU A 34 -1.62 -3.69 -17.96
CA GLU A 34 -2.50 -4.16 -16.87
C GLU A 34 -1.78 -4.17 -15.53
N HIS A 35 -0.57 -4.73 -15.50
CA HIS A 35 0.30 -4.73 -14.31
C HIS A 35 0.60 -3.31 -13.84
N TYR A 36 0.96 -2.41 -14.74
CA TYR A 36 1.21 -1.01 -14.42
C TYR A 36 -0.02 -0.34 -13.81
N ARG A 37 -1.21 -0.50 -14.42
CA ARG A 37 -2.47 0.05 -13.92
C ARG A 37 -2.76 -0.45 -12.51
N ARG A 38 -2.62 -1.76 -12.26
CA ARG A 38 -2.82 -2.34 -10.94
C ARG A 38 -1.77 -1.87 -9.93
N GLY A 39 -0.53 -1.73 -10.34
CA GLY A 39 0.55 -1.17 -9.52
C GLY A 39 0.21 0.23 -9.01
N LEU A 40 -0.34 1.11 -9.86
CA LEU A 40 -0.77 2.46 -9.44
C LEU A 40 -1.90 2.43 -8.40
N GLU A 41 -2.87 1.52 -8.55
CA GLU A 41 -3.93 1.33 -7.55
C GLU A 41 -3.34 0.91 -6.19
N LEU A 42 -2.37 -0.02 -6.20
CA LEU A 42 -1.71 -0.52 -4.98
C LEU A 42 -0.87 0.55 -4.30
N VAL A 43 -0.09 1.32 -5.06
CA VAL A 43 0.69 2.45 -4.54
C VAL A 43 -0.23 3.45 -3.85
N THR A 44 -1.34 3.83 -4.49
CA THR A 44 -2.34 4.73 -3.91
C THR A 44 -2.89 4.19 -2.59
N ALA A 45 -3.20 2.89 -2.52
CA ALA A 45 -3.71 2.26 -1.31
C ALA A 45 -2.67 2.21 -0.18
N LEU A 46 -1.41 1.91 -0.51
CA LEU A 46 -0.28 1.89 0.42
C LEU A 46 0.00 3.28 1.00
N GLU A 47 0.02 4.32 0.16
CA GLU A 47 0.19 5.71 0.59
C GLU A 47 -0.91 6.14 1.55
N LYS A 48 -2.17 5.79 1.27
CA LYS A 48 -3.29 6.06 2.16
C LYS A 48 -3.10 5.37 3.52
N TYR A 49 -2.68 4.11 3.52
CA TYR A 49 -2.38 3.38 4.76
C TYR A 49 -1.29 4.08 5.58
N LEU A 50 -0.18 4.46 4.94
CA LEU A 50 0.91 5.17 5.60
C LEU A 50 0.44 6.52 6.16
N LYS A 51 -0.40 7.25 5.41
CA LYS A 51 -0.95 8.53 5.87
C LYS A 51 -1.83 8.38 7.11
N THR A 52 -2.68 7.36 7.12
CA THR A 52 -3.50 7.03 8.30
C THR A 52 -2.63 6.70 9.51
N ALA A 53 -1.60 5.86 9.34
CA ALA A 53 -0.67 5.52 10.41
C ALA A 53 0.10 6.76 10.92
N GLU A 54 0.56 7.64 10.02
CA GLU A 54 1.21 8.90 10.39
C GLU A 54 0.30 9.79 11.24
N ASN A 55 -0.97 9.91 10.86
CA ASN A 55 -1.96 10.71 11.60
C ASN A 55 -2.23 10.12 12.99
N GLN A 56 -2.37 8.80 13.11
CA GLN A 56 -2.53 8.13 14.41
C GLN A 56 -1.34 8.39 15.34
N VAL A 57 -0.11 8.32 14.83
CA VAL A 57 1.08 8.66 15.62
C VAL A 57 1.06 10.12 16.09
N LYS A 58 0.62 11.06 15.24
CA LYS A 58 0.48 12.47 15.62
C LYS A 58 -0.55 12.65 16.74
N GLU A 59 -1.68 11.97 16.66
CA GLU A 59 -2.75 12.02 17.68
C GLU A 59 -2.28 11.43 19.02
N ILE A 60 -1.56 10.31 19.00
CA ILE A 60 -0.96 9.70 20.19
C ILE A 60 0.01 10.68 20.86
N LYS A 61 0.93 11.29 20.09
CA LYS A 61 1.87 12.29 20.60
C LYS A 61 1.16 13.52 21.17
N ALA A 62 0.13 14.02 20.50
CA ALA A 62 -0.64 15.16 20.97
C ALA A 62 -1.38 14.86 22.29
N SER A 63 -1.94 13.66 22.41
CA SER A 63 -2.63 13.20 23.63
C SER A 63 -1.65 13.04 24.80
N PHE A 64 -0.48 12.45 24.56
CA PHE A 64 0.58 12.33 25.57
C PHE A 64 1.03 13.69 26.09
N ASN A 65 1.30 14.65 25.19
CA ASN A 65 1.73 16.00 25.57
C ASN A 65 0.67 16.77 26.38
N LYS A 66 -0.62 16.52 26.13
CA LYS A 66 -1.72 17.12 26.92
C LYS A 66 -1.81 16.52 28.32
N ALA A 67 -1.56 15.21 28.47
CA ALA A 67 -1.63 14.53 29.76
C ALA A 67 -0.47 14.88 30.72
N GLN A 68 0.63 15.45 30.20
CA GLN A 68 1.78 15.90 31.00
C GLN A 68 1.73 17.39 31.39
N LYS A 69 0.70 18.13 30.96
CA LYS A 69 0.46 19.52 31.34
C LYS A 69 -0.66 19.59 32.38
#